data_AF-A0A1Q3IWX3-F1
#
_entry.id   AF-A0A1Q3IWX3-F1
#
_cell.length_a   1.000
_cell.length_b   1.000
_cell.length_c   1.000
_cell.angle_alpha   90.00
_cell.angle_beta   90.00
_cell.angle_gamma   90.00
#
_symmetry.space_group_name_H-M   'P 1'
#
loop_
_entity.id
_entity.type
_entity.pdbx_description
1 polymer ?
#
loop_
_entity_poly.entity_id
_entity_poly.type
_entity_poly.pdbx_seq_one_letter_code
_entity_poly.pdbx_strand_id
1 'polypeptide(L)'
;MRRVPRISYYFRYPLHRNDFHAMKVRNELRGHYAAKPLYGRLASNGHVDRSAGYNGDVAALYVPVAARGIDDISLLKAHVDPQEVTLPSGRRNWPAIRMAAEKEIFEAIRGEREGKSRPEIQTKHGETR
;
A
#
# COMPACT_ATOMS: atom_id res chain seq x y z
N MET A 1 -14.82 -2.59 -2.17
CA MET A 1 -13.61 -2.66 -1.33
C MET A 1 -13.88 -2.65 0.17
N ARG A 2 -14.77 -1.79 0.71
CA ARG A 2 -15.11 -1.74 2.16
C ARG A 2 -15.53 -3.06 2.83
N ARG A 3 -15.97 -4.05 2.04
CA ARG A 3 -16.37 -5.38 2.54
C ARG A 3 -15.22 -6.39 2.60
N VAL A 4 -14.01 -6.00 2.17
CA VAL A 4 -12.83 -6.85 2.23
C VAL A 4 -11.97 -6.43 3.41
N PRO A 5 -11.90 -7.25 4.48
CA PRO A 5 -11.27 -6.85 5.74
C PRO A 5 -9.81 -6.41 5.57
N ARG A 6 -9.02 -7.16 4.79
CA ARG A 6 -7.60 -6.85 4.52
C ARG A 6 -7.39 -5.46 3.91
N ILE A 7 -8.26 -5.03 2.99
CA ILE A 7 -8.19 -3.71 2.35
C ILE A 7 -8.67 -2.63 3.32
N SER A 8 -9.78 -2.89 4.01
CA SER A 8 -10.44 -1.91 4.89
C SER A 8 -9.62 -1.60 6.14
N TYR A 9 -8.78 -2.54 6.58
CA TYR A 9 -7.82 -2.33 7.67
C TYR A 9 -6.89 -1.13 7.40
N TYR A 10 -6.32 -1.06 6.20
CA TYR A 10 -5.44 0.04 5.79
C TYR A 10 -6.20 1.21 5.18
N PHE A 11 -7.22 0.98 4.36
CA PHE A 11 -8.02 1.99 3.68
C PHE A 11 -9.40 2.13 4.33
N ARG A 12 -9.42 2.75 5.51
CA ARG A 12 -10.64 2.97 6.31
C ARG A 12 -11.64 3.97 5.69
N TYR A 13 -11.24 4.68 4.65
CA TYR A 13 -12.05 5.61 3.88
C TYR A 13 -12.41 5.03 2.50
N PRO A 14 -13.50 5.49 1.85
CA PRO A 14 -13.76 5.11 0.47
C PRO A 14 -12.60 5.55 -0.43
N LEU A 15 -12.07 4.64 -1.23
CA LEU A 15 -11.15 5.01 -2.30
C LEU A 15 -11.94 5.56 -3.49
N HIS A 16 -11.53 6.70 -3.99
CA HIS A 16 -12.07 7.36 -5.16
C HIS A 16 -11.15 7.16 -6.37
N ARG A 17 -11.68 7.37 -7.58
CA ARG A 17 -10.92 7.23 -8.83
C ARG A 17 -9.59 8.01 -8.81
N ASN A 18 -9.57 9.19 -8.18
CA ASN A 18 -8.40 10.06 -8.16
C ASN A 18 -7.32 9.62 -7.15
N ASP A 19 -7.61 8.64 -6.29
CA ASP A 19 -6.61 8.02 -5.42
C ASP A 19 -5.74 7.00 -6.17
N PHE A 20 -6.16 6.60 -7.38
CA PHE A 20 -5.47 5.61 -8.19
C PHE A 20 -4.51 6.26 -9.20
N HIS A 21 -3.32 5.68 -9.28
CA HIS A 21 -2.25 6.05 -10.19
C HIS A 21 -1.97 4.91 -11.15
N ALA A 22 -1.59 5.22 -12.39
CA ALA A 22 -1.26 4.21 -13.38
C ALA A 22 0.06 3.51 -13.02
N MET A 23 0.06 2.18 -12.97
CA MET A 23 1.27 1.38 -12.88
C MET A 23 1.71 1.00 -14.29
N LYS A 24 2.83 1.55 -14.75
CA LYS A 24 3.41 1.25 -16.06
C LYS A 24 4.72 0.48 -15.91
N VAL A 25 4.92 -0.54 -16.75
CA VAL A 25 6.18 -1.28 -16.84
C VAL A 25 6.61 -1.27 -18.30
N ARG A 26 7.83 -0.80 -18.58
CA ARG A 26 8.33 -0.60 -19.96
C ARG A 26 7.33 0.17 -20.84
N ASN A 27 6.73 1.21 -20.26
CA ASN A 27 5.69 2.06 -20.87
C ASN A 27 4.33 1.39 -21.15
N GLU A 28 4.14 0.11 -20.82
CA GLU A 28 2.86 -0.57 -20.91
C GLU A 28 2.06 -0.44 -19.60
N LEU A 29 0.77 -0.13 -19.69
CA LEU A 29 -0.13 -0.12 -18.53
C LEU A 29 -0.31 -1.54 -18.00
N ARG A 30 0.11 -1.79 -16.76
CA ARG A 30 -0.06 -3.09 -16.07
C ARG A 30 -1.27 -3.10 -15.15
N GLY A 31 -1.67 -1.93 -14.66
CA GLY A 31 -2.80 -1.76 -13.77
C GLY A 31 -2.83 -0.37 -13.15
N HIS A 32 -3.55 -0.26 -12.04
CA HIS A 32 -3.62 0.95 -11.25
C HIS A 32 -3.30 0.64 -9.80
N TYR A 33 -2.82 1.63 -9.05
CA TYR A 33 -2.56 1.46 -7.63
C TYR A 33 -2.94 2.68 -6.81
N ALA A 34 -3.32 2.45 -5.56
CA ALA A 34 -3.45 3.48 -4.55
C ALA A 34 -2.40 3.25 -3.46
N ALA A 35 -1.79 4.33 -2.96
CA ALA A 35 -0.75 4.25 -1.93
C ALA A 35 -1.12 5.09 -0.71
N LYS A 36 -0.82 4.57 0.49
CA LYS A 36 -1.09 5.25 1.75
C LYS A 36 0.07 5.05 2.74
N PRO A 37 0.77 6.12 3.16
CA PRO A 37 1.74 6.00 4.24
C PRO A 37 1.03 5.72 5.56
N LEU A 38 1.66 4.90 6.40
CA LEU A 38 1.10 4.44 7.66
C LEU A 38 1.72 5.18 8.84
N TYR A 39 0.89 5.43 9.85
CA TYR A 39 1.34 5.99 11.12
C TYR A 39 1.81 4.87 12.04
N GLY A 40 2.75 5.19 12.93
CA GLY A 40 3.42 4.18 13.77
C GLY A 40 2.56 3.53 14.84
N ARG A 41 1.42 4.14 15.22
CA ARG A 41 0.52 3.53 16.20
C ARG A 41 -0.95 3.90 16.00
N LEU A 42 -1.80 3.09 16.60
CA LEU A 42 -3.19 3.44 16.86
C LEU A 42 -3.30 4.02 18.28
N ALA A 43 -4.21 4.97 18.46
CA ALA A 43 -4.65 5.43 19.77
C ALA A 43 -5.49 4.34 20.48
N SER A 44 -5.70 4.49 21.79
CA SER A 44 -6.47 3.55 22.61
C SER A 44 -7.92 3.34 22.14
N ASN A 45 -8.48 4.32 21.43
CA ASN A 45 -9.81 4.25 20.80
C ASN A 45 -9.79 3.58 19.41
N GLY A 46 -8.67 3.01 18.98
CA GLY A 46 -8.50 2.34 17.69
C GLY A 46 -8.31 3.28 16.49
N HIS A 47 -8.36 4.59 16.67
CA HIS A 47 -8.05 5.57 15.62
C HIS A 47 -6.55 5.70 15.39
N VAL A 48 -6.17 6.23 14.24
CA VAL A 48 -4.77 6.54 13.95
C VAL A 48 -4.29 7.66 14.88
N ASP A 49 -3.20 7.42 15.60
CA ASP A 49 -2.55 8.47 16.36
C ASP A 49 -1.53 9.19 15.47
N ARG A 50 -1.85 10.45 15.13
CA ARG A 50 -1.02 11.26 14.25
C ARG A 50 0.23 11.80 14.94
N SER A 51 0.26 11.88 16.28
CA SER A 51 1.42 12.40 17.00
C SER A 51 2.60 11.43 16.98
N ALA A 52 2.35 10.16 16.67
CA ALA A 52 3.39 9.13 16.55
C ALA A 52 4.22 9.23 15.26
N GLY A 53 3.86 10.13 14.34
CA GLY A 53 4.51 10.24 13.05
C GLY A 53 4.26 9.02 12.14
N TYR A 54 4.84 9.08 10.94
CA TYR A 54 4.84 7.95 10.01
C TYR A 54 5.93 6.95 10.39
N ASN A 55 5.67 5.65 10.18
CA ASN A 55 6.63 4.59 10.51
C ASN A 55 7.45 4.09 9.31
N GLY A 56 7.32 4.76 8.16
CA GLY A 56 7.98 4.34 6.92
C GLY A 56 7.24 3.26 6.12
N ASP A 57 6.20 2.62 6.69
CA ASP A 57 5.40 1.66 5.91
C ASP A 57 4.43 2.40 4.98
N VAL A 58 4.28 1.85 3.77
CA VAL A 58 3.30 2.29 2.78
C VAL A 58 2.43 1.11 2.40
N ALA A 59 1.12 1.21 2.64
CA ALA A 59 0.16 0.26 2.09
C ALA A 59 -0.11 0.61 0.62
N ALA A 60 0.12 -0.35 -0.27
CA ALA A 60 -0.10 -0.22 -1.70
C ALA A 60 -1.18 -1.21 -2.15
N LEU A 61 -2.31 -0.68 -2.64
CA LEU A 61 -3.39 -1.48 -3.21
C LEU A 61 -3.24 -1.50 -4.72
N TYR A 62 -2.94 -2.66 -5.30
CA TYR A 62 -2.72 -2.83 -6.72
C TYR A 62 -3.88 -3.58 -7.39
N VAL A 63 -4.39 -2.99 -8.46
CA VAL A 63 -5.46 -3.53 -9.29
C VAL A 63 -4.89 -3.78 -10.70
N PRO A 64 -4.60 -5.03 -11.08
CA PRO A 64 -4.08 -5.33 -12.41
C PRO A 64 -5.13 -5.02 -13.49
N VAL A 65 -4.68 -4.71 -14.71
CA VAL A 65 -5.56 -4.45 -15.86
C VAL A 65 -6.47 -5.64 -16.18
N ALA A 66 -6.01 -6.86 -15.87
CA ALA A 66 -6.75 -8.10 -16.06
C ALA A 66 -7.70 -8.45 -14.88
N ALA A 67 -7.79 -7.60 -13.85
CA ALA A 67 -8.66 -7.86 -12.70
C ALA A 67 -10.12 -7.99 -13.14
N ARG A 68 -10.76 -9.10 -12.78
CA ARG A 68 -12.19 -9.38 -12.99
C ARG A 68 -12.99 -9.25 -11.71
N GLY A 69 -12.32 -9.33 -10.56
CA GLY A 69 -12.94 -9.23 -9.26
C GLY A 69 -11.98 -8.77 -8.18
N ILE A 70 -12.47 -8.77 -6.94
CA ILE A 70 -11.71 -8.30 -5.79
C ILE A 70 -10.58 -9.26 -5.38
N ASP A 71 -10.64 -10.51 -5.84
CA ASP A 71 -9.65 -11.54 -5.56
C ASP A 71 -8.38 -11.40 -6.42
N ASP A 72 -8.48 -10.61 -7.50
CA ASP A 72 -7.34 -10.24 -8.34
C ASP A 72 -6.56 -9.04 -7.78
N ILE A 73 -7.06 -8.44 -6.70
CA ILE A 73 -6.50 -7.23 -6.10
C ILE A 73 -5.48 -7.61 -5.03
N SER A 74 -4.27 -7.10 -5.19
CA SER A 74 -3.16 -7.31 -4.27
C SER A 74 -3.02 -6.13 -3.32
N LEU A 75 -2.75 -6.44 -2.06
CA LEU A 75 -2.39 -5.45 -1.05
C LEU A 75 -0.96 -5.74 -0.61
N LEU A 76 -0.06 -4.83 -0.92
CA LEU A 76 1.36 -4.93 -0.67
C LEU A 76 1.77 -3.92 0.40
N LYS A 77 2.83 -4.24 1.14
CA LYS A 77 3.46 -3.33 2.08
C LYS A 77 4.84 -2.97 1.54
N ALA A 78 5.00 -1.71 1.15
CA ALA A 78 6.30 -1.14 0.81
C ALA A 78 6.90 -0.44 2.03
N HIS A 79 8.20 -0.17 1.95
CA HIS A 79 8.92 0.58 2.97
C HIS A 79 9.67 1.76 2.34
N VAL A 80 9.66 2.89 3.03
CA VAL A 80 10.43 4.10 2.76
C VAL A 80 11.01 4.56 4.10
N ASP A 81 12.16 5.25 4.09
CA ASP A 81 12.69 5.83 5.32
C ASP A 81 11.60 6.73 5.95
N PRO A 82 11.28 6.58 7.25
CA PRO A 82 10.28 7.40 7.93
C PRO A 82 10.48 8.90 7.74
N GLN A 83 11.73 9.37 7.64
CA GLN A 83 12.08 10.77 7.45
C GLN A 83 11.73 11.25 6.03
N GLU A 84 11.72 10.35 5.05
CA GLU A 84 11.39 10.68 3.66
C GLU A 84 9.89 10.72 3.37
N VAL A 85 9.04 10.23 4.30
CA VAL A 85 7.58 10.25 4.13
C VAL A 85 7.04 11.69 4.11
N THR A 86 7.73 12.62 4.78
CA THR A 86 7.35 14.03 4.86
C THR A 86 8.47 14.93 4.33
N LEU A 87 8.10 15.94 3.56
CA LEU A 87 8.99 17.03 3.20
C LEU A 87 9.27 17.91 4.43
N PRO A 88 10.35 18.73 4.43
CA PRO A 88 10.61 19.70 5.50
C PRO A 88 9.45 20.66 5.79
N SER A 89 8.56 20.88 4.80
CA SER A 89 7.33 21.66 4.96
C SER A 89 6.22 20.96 5.76
N GLY A 90 6.41 19.73 6.21
CA GLY A 90 5.40 18.90 6.86
C GLY A 90 4.38 18.26 5.90
N ARG A 91 4.43 18.58 4.60
CA ARG A 91 3.61 17.93 3.58
C ARG A 91 4.13 16.53 3.29
N ARG A 92 3.24 15.62 2.88
CA ARG A 92 3.64 14.27 2.40
C ARG A 92 4.53 14.39 1.16
N ASN A 93 5.61 13.63 1.17
CA ASN A 93 6.47 13.42 0.01
C ASN A 93 5.85 12.35 -0.89
N TRP A 94 4.79 12.72 -1.62
CA TRP A 94 4.11 11.80 -2.52
C TRP A 94 5.03 11.13 -3.55
N PRO A 95 6.04 11.80 -4.14
CA PRO A 95 7.03 11.14 -4.98
C PRO A 95 7.71 9.95 -4.32
N ALA A 96 8.26 10.10 -3.11
CA ALA A 96 8.93 9.00 -2.40
C ALA A 96 7.97 7.87 -2.04
N ILE A 97 6.78 8.21 -1.52
CA ILE A 97 5.73 7.24 -1.17
C ILE A 97 5.31 6.41 -2.39
N ARG A 98 5.10 7.08 -3.54
CA ARG A 98 4.72 6.42 -4.79
C ARG A 98 5.84 5.55 -5.33
N MET A 99 7.08 6.03 -5.32
CA MET A 99 8.24 5.26 -5.77
C MET A 99 8.41 3.97 -4.96
N ALA A 100 8.26 4.03 -3.64
CA ALA A 100 8.31 2.84 -2.79
C ALA A 100 7.18 1.85 -3.12
N ALA A 101 5.94 2.35 -3.29
CA ALA A 101 4.81 1.52 -3.68
C ALA A 101 5.00 0.87 -5.07
N GLU A 102 5.43 1.65 -6.07
CA GLU A 102 5.67 1.17 -7.44
C GLU A 102 6.79 0.13 -7.48
N LYS A 103 7.86 0.30 -6.71
CA LYS A 103 8.93 -0.69 -6.59
C LYS A 103 8.39 -2.02 -6.08
N GLU A 104 7.61 -2.01 -5.00
CA GLU A 104 7.05 -3.23 -4.42
C GLU A 104 6.05 -3.91 -5.36
N ILE A 105 5.20 -3.12 -6.04
CA ILE A 105 4.27 -3.62 -7.05
C ILE A 105 5.05 -4.23 -8.24
N PHE A 106 6.13 -3.60 -8.67
CA PHE A 106 6.96 -4.09 -9.76
C PHE A 106 7.57 -5.45 -9.43
N GLU A 107 8.14 -5.60 -8.22
CA GLU A 107 8.70 -6.88 -7.78
C GLU A 107 7.63 -7.97 -7.67
N ALA A 108 6.43 -7.65 -7.16
CA ALA A 108 5.30 -8.59 -7.14
C ALA A 108 4.90 -9.05 -8.55
N ILE A 109 4.76 -8.12 -9.51
CA ILE A 109 4.46 -8.43 -10.91
C ILE A 109 5.56 -9.32 -11.53
N ARG A 110 6.83 -9.04 -11.20
CA ARG A 110 7.96 -9.83 -11.68
C ARG A 110 7.95 -11.25 -11.11
N GLY A 111 7.72 -11.39 -9.80
CA GLY A 111 7.62 -12.69 -9.13
C GLY A 111 6.51 -13.58 -9.70
N GLU A 112 5.35 -13.00 -10.00
CA GLU A 112 4.23 -13.72 -10.65
C GLU A 112 4.60 -14.27 -12.03
N ARG A 113 5.38 -13.51 -12.82
CA ARG A 113 5.86 -13.97 -14.14
C ARG A 113 6.90 -15.08 -14.04
N GLU A 114 7.66 -15.12 -12.95
CA GLU A 114 8.68 -16.13 -12.68
C GLU A 114 8.12 -17.39 -12.01
N GLY A 115 6.79 -17.48 -11.81
CA GLY A 115 6.15 -18.63 -11.17
C GLY A 115 6.45 -18.75 -9.67
N LYS A 116 7.00 -17.71 -9.05
CA LYS A 116 7.21 -17.65 -7.60
C LYS A 116 5.87 -17.38 -6.93
N SER A 117 5.48 -18.22 -5.97
CA SER A 117 4.24 -18.06 -5.20
C SER A 117 4.08 -16.62 -4.70
N ARG A 118 2.84 -16.11 -4.78
CA ARG A 118 2.46 -14.78 -4.29
C ARG A 118 3.08 -14.54 -2.91
N PRO A 119 3.74 -13.40 -2.66
CA PRO A 119 4.28 -13.13 -1.33
C PRO A 119 3.13 -13.15 -0.33
N GLU A 120 3.18 -14.09 0.61
CA GLU A 120 2.25 -14.16 1.72
C GLU A 120 2.33 -12.85 2.48
N ILE A 121 1.20 -12.16 2.55
CA ILE A 121 1.03 -10.99 3.42
C ILE A 121 1.23 -11.51 4.84
N GLN A 122 2.34 -11.13 5.49
CA GLN A 122 2.51 -11.38 6.92
C GLN A 122 1.46 -10.59 7.71
N THR A 123 0.32 -11.21 7.97
CA THR A 123 -0.52 -10.87 9.11
C THR A 123 0.20 -11.35 10.36
N LYS A 124 1.12 -10.53 10.90
CA LYS A 124 1.42 -10.64 12.33
C LYS A 124 0.22 -10.08 13.10
N HIS A 125 -0.84 -10.87 13.18
CA HIS A 125 -1.75 -10.75 14.31
C HIS A 125 -0.96 -11.18 15.55
N GLY A 126 -0.88 -10.27 16.51
CA GLY A 126 -0.15 -10.48 17.74
C GLY A 126 -0.67 -11.71 18.49
N GLU A 127 0.22 -12.62 18.77
CA GLU A 127 0.15 -13.38 20.01
C GLU A 127 0.55 -12.42 21.13
N THR A 128 -0.41 -12.10 21.98
CA THR A 128 -0.12 -11.65 23.33
C THR A 128 -1.01 -12.44 24.26
N ARG A 129 -0.32 -13.30 25.03
CA ARG A 129 -0.75 -14.15 26.16
C ARG A 129 -1.29 -15.52 25.82
#